data_AF-A0A951LUF8-F1
#
_entry.id   AF-A0A951LUF8-F1
#
_cell.length_a   1.000
_cell.length_b   1.000
_cell.length_c   1.000
_cell.angle_alpha   90.00
_cell.angle_beta   90.00
_cell.angle_gamma   90.00
#
_symmetry.space_group_name_H-M   'P 1'
#
loop_
_entity.id
_entity.type
_entity.pdbx_description
1 polymer ?
#
loop_
_entity_poly.entity_id
_entity_poly.type
_entity_poly.pdbx_seq_one_letter_code
_entity_poly.pdbx_strand_id
1 'polypeptide(L)'
;PTLFDFDVDGKSDLAVFRPSDASWHLLKSSNNNYSATTFGLPDDKLVPGDYDLDGITDFAVFRPSDGVWYILNSLTNQVSTMKFGQAGDIPVPADYNNDARIDFAVYRPSTGVWWLALSDGRFNRNITIKAIPFGAAGDIPTVGDFDGDGRADIAVWRPSNGIWYRLNSSTNQLFAYQLGVEGDKPTPADYDGDSKTDISVYRPSNGTWYRLNSSDNSLTAVRFGIEEDKPVPADYDGDGKADIGVFRPSSGVWYELRSTQGSSAQPFGLSGDVPIQNAFVP
;
A
#
# COMPACT_ATOMS: atom_id res chain seq x y z
N PRO A 1 10.02 2.98 -8.09
CA PRO A 1 10.70 3.31 -6.81
C PRO A 1 10.35 2.24 -5.79
N THR A 2 11.26 1.88 -4.89
CA THR A 2 10.96 0.94 -3.80
C THR A 2 9.95 1.61 -2.86
N LEU A 3 8.84 0.93 -2.56
CA LEU A 3 7.85 1.44 -1.62
C LEU A 3 8.42 1.42 -0.20
N PHE A 4 8.06 2.41 0.62
CA PHE A 4 8.47 2.48 2.03
C PHE A 4 9.98 2.54 2.26
N ASP A 5 10.73 3.02 1.27
CA ASP A 5 12.14 3.36 1.39
C ASP A 5 12.25 4.82 1.87
N PHE A 6 12.74 5.04 3.09
CA PHE A 6 12.89 6.35 3.72
C PHE A 6 14.35 6.81 3.77
N ASP A 7 15.28 6.07 3.17
CA ASP A 7 16.70 6.43 3.11
C ASP A 7 17.41 6.18 1.78
N VAL A 8 16.64 5.76 0.76
CA VAL A 8 17.02 5.55 -0.65
C VAL A 8 18.11 4.49 -0.80
N ASP A 9 18.08 3.45 0.04
CA ASP A 9 19.02 2.33 -0.07
C ASP A 9 18.52 1.21 -1.00
N GLY A 10 17.30 1.35 -1.53
CA GLY A 10 16.64 0.42 -2.43
C GLY A 10 15.81 -0.65 -1.71
N LYS A 11 15.69 -0.59 -0.38
CA LYS A 11 14.90 -1.52 0.42
C LYS A 11 13.79 -0.82 1.18
N SER A 12 12.75 -1.58 1.47
CA SER A 12 11.68 -1.16 2.36
C SER A 12 12.17 -1.13 3.80
N ASP A 13 12.00 -0.01 4.48
CA ASP A 13 12.34 0.14 5.90
C ASP A 13 11.22 -0.36 6.80
N LEU A 14 11.53 -0.81 8.02
CA LEU A 14 10.47 -1.10 8.98
C LEU A 14 9.93 0.20 9.56
N ALA A 15 8.62 0.41 9.42
CA ALA A 15 7.97 1.60 9.94
C ALA A 15 6.63 1.27 10.60
N VAL A 16 6.33 1.96 11.71
CA VAL A 16 5.03 1.92 12.37
C VAL A 16 4.52 3.33 12.67
N PHE A 17 3.21 3.52 12.61
CA PHE A 17 2.54 4.66 13.20
C PHE A 17 1.98 4.27 14.57
N ARG A 18 2.19 5.12 15.57
CA ARG A 18 1.66 4.97 16.92
C ARG A 18 0.51 5.94 17.13
N PRO A 19 -0.76 5.47 17.15
CA PRO A 19 -1.90 6.36 17.32
C PRO A 19 -1.93 7.07 18.68
N SER A 20 -1.35 6.50 19.75
CA SER A 20 -1.42 7.07 21.09
C SER A 20 -0.70 8.42 21.25
N ASP A 21 0.29 8.70 20.39
CA ASP A 21 1.06 9.94 20.39
C ASP A 21 1.20 10.57 18.99
N ALA A 22 0.48 10.03 18.00
CA ALA A 22 0.48 10.45 16.61
C ALA A 22 1.89 10.56 16.00
N SER A 23 2.72 9.54 16.24
CA SER A 23 4.10 9.52 15.77
C SER A 23 4.43 8.33 14.88
N TRP A 24 5.28 8.59 13.89
CA TRP A 24 5.88 7.62 13.00
C TRP A 24 7.20 7.17 13.63
N HIS A 25 7.45 5.87 13.65
CA HIS A 25 8.69 5.26 14.10
C HIS A 25 9.29 4.47 12.96
N LEU A 26 10.55 4.74 12.65
CA LEU A 26 11.26 4.17 11.52
C LEU A 26 12.53 3.46 12.02
N LEU A 27 12.80 2.28 11.47
CA LEU A 27 14.06 1.57 11.57
C LEU A 27 14.62 1.37 10.16
N LYS A 28 15.66 2.14 9.85
CA LYS A 28 16.29 2.15 8.52
C LYS A 28 16.98 0.82 8.21
N SER A 29 16.73 0.29 7.03
CA SER A 29 17.25 -0.97 6.51
C SER A 29 18.76 -0.92 6.25
N SER A 30 19.29 0.25 5.86
CA SER A 30 20.72 0.43 5.54
C SER A 30 21.66 0.29 6.74
N ASN A 31 21.21 0.66 7.95
CA ASN A 31 22.07 0.81 9.13
C ASN A 31 21.39 0.55 10.48
N ASN A 32 20.13 0.13 10.49
CA ASN A 32 19.30 -0.03 11.70
C ASN A 32 19.18 1.25 12.55
N ASN A 33 19.36 2.42 11.96
CA ASN A 33 19.19 3.67 12.70
C ASN A 33 17.69 3.92 12.95
N TYR A 34 17.38 4.19 14.21
CA TYR A 34 16.03 4.50 14.65
C TYR A 34 15.76 6.00 14.53
N SER A 35 14.56 6.36 14.11
CA SER A 35 14.06 7.72 14.17
C SER A 35 12.56 7.74 14.48
N ALA A 36 12.09 8.87 15.00
CA ALA A 36 10.67 9.09 15.25
C ALA A 36 10.25 10.52 14.93
N THR A 37 9.07 10.67 14.35
CA THR A 37 8.52 11.94 13.87
C THR A 37 7.05 12.04 14.23
N THR A 38 6.67 13.07 15.00
CA THR A 38 5.25 13.35 15.29
C THR A 38 4.61 14.04 14.09
N PHE A 39 3.67 13.37 13.44
CA PHE A 39 2.96 13.91 12.28
C PHE A 39 1.63 13.18 12.06
N GLY A 40 0.54 13.95 11.91
CA GLY A 40 -0.82 13.43 11.76
C GLY A 40 -1.62 13.43 13.06
N LEU A 41 -2.74 12.72 13.06
CA LEU A 41 -3.65 12.51 14.19
C LEU A 41 -4.02 11.01 14.32
N PRO A 42 -4.53 10.56 15.48
CA PRO A 42 -4.80 9.14 15.72
C PRO A 42 -5.79 8.49 14.74
N ASP A 43 -6.78 9.26 14.25
CA ASP A 43 -7.84 8.77 13.35
C ASP A 43 -7.53 8.97 11.86
N ASP A 44 -6.35 9.52 11.55
CA ASP A 44 -5.93 9.72 10.17
C ASP A 44 -5.66 8.36 9.48
N LYS A 45 -5.89 8.30 8.16
CA LYS A 45 -5.52 7.16 7.32
C LYS A 45 -4.10 7.37 6.79
N LEU A 46 -3.23 6.39 6.98
CA LEU A 46 -1.85 6.42 6.51
C LEU A 46 -1.82 6.28 4.99
N VAL A 47 -1.06 7.14 4.32
CA VAL A 47 -0.93 7.19 2.85
C VAL A 47 0.49 7.57 2.45
N PRO A 48 1.52 6.89 2.97
CA PRO A 48 2.92 7.22 2.67
C PRO A 48 3.21 7.09 1.17
N GLY A 49 4.15 7.87 0.65
CA GLY A 49 4.55 7.79 -0.75
C GLY A 49 5.43 8.96 -1.15
N ASP A 50 6.05 8.90 -2.32
CA ASP A 50 6.87 10.00 -2.84
C ASP A 50 5.97 11.04 -3.54
N TYR A 51 5.60 12.11 -2.81
CA TYR A 51 4.75 13.18 -3.32
C TYR A 51 5.54 14.40 -3.81
N ASP A 52 6.85 14.47 -3.55
CA ASP A 52 7.72 15.59 -3.93
C ASP A 52 8.81 15.23 -4.96
N LEU A 53 8.87 13.96 -5.38
CA LEU A 53 9.74 13.39 -6.41
C LEU A 53 11.22 13.38 -6.05
N ASP A 54 11.56 13.27 -4.77
CA ASP A 54 12.95 13.14 -4.32
C ASP A 54 13.44 11.68 -4.20
N GLY A 55 12.55 10.70 -4.40
CA GLY A 55 12.83 9.27 -4.29
C GLY A 55 12.74 8.72 -2.86
N ILE A 56 12.41 9.55 -1.87
CA ILE A 56 12.19 9.18 -0.47
C ILE A 56 10.69 9.09 -0.22
N THR A 57 10.28 8.11 0.57
CA THR A 57 8.88 8.01 1.02
C THR A 57 8.54 9.15 1.98
N ASP A 58 7.53 9.96 1.65
CA ASP A 58 7.02 10.99 2.55
C ASP A 58 6.13 10.40 3.65
N PHE A 59 6.13 11.05 4.82
CA PHE A 59 5.07 10.83 5.79
C PHE A 59 3.82 11.56 5.33
N ALA A 60 2.75 10.81 5.06
CA ALA A 60 1.52 11.37 4.55
C ALA A 60 0.30 10.70 5.17
N VAL A 61 -0.73 11.52 5.39
CA VAL A 61 -2.00 11.12 5.99
C VAL A 61 -3.19 11.72 5.25
N PHE A 62 -4.26 10.96 5.09
CA PHE A 62 -5.58 11.44 4.70
C PHE A 62 -6.46 11.52 5.94
N ARG A 63 -7.03 12.70 6.20
CA ARG A 63 -7.89 12.94 7.35
C ARG A 63 -9.36 12.81 6.97
N PRO A 64 -10.08 11.77 7.41
CA PRO A 64 -11.48 11.57 6.97
C PRO A 64 -12.43 12.66 7.46
N SER A 65 -12.15 13.29 8.60
CA SER A 65 -13.02 14.32 9.20
C SER A 65 -13.12 15.59 8.35
N ASP A 66 -12.08 15.89 7.56
CA ASP A 66 -12.04 17.05 6.68
C ASP A 66 -11.71 16.72 5.24
N GLY A 67 -11.45 15.47 4.86
CA GLY A 67 -11.13 15.07 3.48
C GLY A 67 -9.85 15.72 2.92
N VAL A 68 -8.90 16.08 3.79
CA VAL A 68 -7.63 16.70 3.41
C VAL A 68 -6.49 15.70 3.54
N TRP A 69 -5.59 15.73 2.56
CA TRP A 69 -4.30 15.05 2.58
C TRP A 69 -3.26 16.00 3.18
N TYR A 70 -2.48 15.52 4.14
CA TYR A 70 -1.36 16.23 4.76
C TYR A 70 -0.09 15.44 4.50
N ILE A 71 0.93 16.10 3.96
CA ILE A 71 2.19 15.47 3.53
C ILE A 71 3.33 16.24 4.15
N LEU A 72 4.15 15.58 4.98
CA LEU A 72 5.42 16.11 5.45
C LEU A 72 6.50 15.69 4.46
N ASN A 73 6.89 16.64 3.61
CA ASN A 73 7.77 16.43 2.46
C ASN A 73 9.19 16.14 2.93
N SER A 74 9.80 15.04 2.50
CA SER A 74 11.17 14.63 2.83
C SER A 74 12.20 15.64 2.34
N LEU A 75 11.99 16.24 1.16
CA LEU A 75 12.96 17.17 0.56
C LEU A 75 13.04 18.49 1.32
N THR A 76 11.91 18.98 1.82
CA THR A 76 11.79 20.36 2.35
C THR A 76 11.50 20.42 3.84
N ASN A 77 11.08 19.31 4.46
CA ASN A 77 10.53 19.24 5.82
C ASN A 77 9.35 20.19 6.06
N GLN A 78 8.64 20.57 4.99
CA GLN A 78 7.43 21.39 5.06
C GLN A 78 6.19 20.53 4.93
N VAL A 79 5.09 21.00 5.53
CA VAL A 79 3.79 20.36 5.38
C VAL A 79 3.09 20.94 4.16
N SER A 80 2.80 20.09 3.19
CA SER A 80 1.92 20.39 2.06
C SER A 80 0.54 19.80 2.32
N THR A 81 -0.50 20.42 1.75
CA THR A 81 -1.88 19.91 1.88
C THR A 81 -2.62 19.89 0.55
N MET A 82 -3.53 18.93 0.41
CA MET A 82 -4.44 18.85 -0.72
C MET A 82 -5.84 18.46 -0.25
N LYS A 83 -6.83 19.30 -0.52
CA LYS A 83 -8.24 18.99 -0.27
C LYS A 83 -8.76 18.11 -1.41
N PHE A 84 -8.86 16.81 -1.18
CA PHE A 84 -9.36 15.86 -2.18
C PHE A 84 -9.99 14.63 -1.52
N GLY A 85 -11.31 14.51 -1.61
CA GLY A 85 -12.09 13.48 -0.92
C GLY A 85 -13.01 14.04 0.16
N GLN A 86 -13.70 13.13 0.84
CA GLN A 86 -14.67 13.44 1.89
C GLN A 86 -14.78 12.31 2.92
N ALA A 87 -15.55 12.53 3.99
CA ALA A 87 -15.81 11.51 4.99
C ALA A 87 -16.42 10.24 4.36
N GLY A 88 -15.88 9.08 4.71
CA GLY A 88 -16.28 7.77 4.19
C GLY A 88 -15.57 7.35 2.90
N ASP A 89 -14.79 8.23 2.28
CA ASP A 89 -13.90 7.85 1.20
C ASP A 89 -12.70 7.05 1.75
N ILE A 90 -12.22 6.08 0.96
CA ILE A 90 -11.01 5.29 1.23
C ILE A 90 -9.89 5.85 0.36
N PRO A 91 -8.77 6.33 0.92
CA PRO A 91 -7.66 6.82 0.11
C PRO A 91 -6.89 5.66 -0.54
N VAL A 92 -6.49 5.82 -1.80
CA VAL A 92 -5.79 4.79 -2.59
C VAL A 92 -4.69 5.44 -3.46
N PRO A 93 -3.69 6.09 -2.84
CA PRO A 93 -2.65 6.80 -3.58
C PRO A 93 -1.80 5.84 -4.43
N ALA A 94 -1.45 6.27 -5.64
CA ALA A 94 -0.52 5.58 -6.54
C ALA A 94 -0.14 6.52 -7.70
N ASP A 95 0.83 6.14 -8.53
CA ASP A 95 1.12 6.82 -9.79
C ASP A 95 0.18 6.28 -10.90
N TYR A 96 -0.87 7.03 -11.25
CA TYR A 96 -1.89 6.58 -12.21
C TYR A 96 -1.62 7.09 -13.64
N ASN A 97 -0.58 7.88 -13.85
CA ASN A 97 -0.29 8.53 -15.13
C ASN A 97 1.17 8.35 -15.61
N ASN A 98 2.00 7.64 -14.83
CA ASN A 98 3.41 7.34 -15.07
C ASN A 98 4.25 8.64 -15.14
N ASP A 99 4.01 9.56 -14.21
CA ASP A 99 4.82 10.77 -14.01
C ASP A 99 5.82 10.64 -12.84
N ALA A 100 5.93 9.43 -12.27
CA ALA A 100 6.71 9.02 -11.11
C ALA A 100 6.20 9.57 -9.77
N ARG A 101 5.20 10.47 -9.78
CA ARG A 101 4.68 11.11 -8.57
C ARG A 101 3.47 10.36 -8.09
N ILE A 102 3.34 10.21 -6.78
CA ILE A 102 2.12 9.66 -6.22
C ILE A 102 0.96 10.66 -6.41
N ASP A 103 -0.07 10.22 -7.14
CA ASP A 103 -1.31 10.95 -7.32
C ASP A 103 -2.26 10.73 -6.15
N PHE A 104 -3.16 11.71 -5.96
CA PHE A 104 -4.21 11.61 -4.95
C PHE A 104 -5.41 10.87 -5.53
N ALA A 105 -5.83 9.81 -4.86
CA ALA A 105 -7.01 9.08 -5.27
C ALA A 105 -7.84 8.60 -4.09
N VAL A 106 -9.14 8.54 -4.29
CA VAL A 106 -10.08 8.01 -3.33
C VAL A 106 -11.09 7.08 -3.99
N TYR A 107 -11.38 5.95 -3.36
CA TYR A 107 -12.55 5.13 -3.66
C TYR A 107 -13.70 5.55 -2.74
N ARG A 108 -14.89 5.75 -3.31
CA ARG A 108 -16.10 6.09 -2.57
C ARG A 108 -17.04 4.89 -2.49
N PRO A 109 -17.07 4.15 -1.37
CA PRO A 109 -17.87 2.94 -1.24
C PRO A 109 -19.37 3.17 -1.41
N SER A 110 -19.88 4.35 -1.04
CA SER A 110 -21.30 4.69 -1.15
C SER A 110 -21.80 4.80 -2.59
N THR A 111 -20.89 4.99 -3.56
CA THR A 111 -21.25 5.10 -4.98
C THR A 111 -20.50 4.10 -5.86
N GLY A 112 -19.49 3.40 -5.35
CA GLY A 112 -18.62 2.54 -6.15
C GLY A 112 -17.78 3.30 -7.17
N VAL A 113 -17.41 4.55 -6.87
CA VAL A 113 -16.70 5.44 -7.82
C VAL A 113 -15.30 5.73 -7.30
N TRP A 114 -14.33 5.60 -8.19
CA TRP A 114 -12.95 6.07 -8.01
C TRP A 114 -12.84 7.53 -8.45
N TRP A 115 -12.23 8.36 -7.63
CA TRP A 115 -11.88 9.73 -7.97
C TRP A 115 -10.36 9.87 -7.95
N LEU A 116 -9.81 10.30 -9.07
CA LEU A 116 -8.37 10.47 -9.27
C LEU A 116 -8.09 11.96 -9.47
N ALA A 117 -7.10 12.50 -8.79
CA ALA A 117 -6.55 13.83 -9.00
C ALA A 117 -5.11 13.69 -9.50
N LEU A 118 -4.99 13.62 -10.83
CA LEU A 118 -3.74 13.34 -11.53
C LEU A 118 -2.91 14.61 -11.65
N SER A 119 -1.64 14.54 -11.26
CA SER A 119 -0.69 15.63 -11.45
C SER A 119 -0.02 15.62 -12.83
N ASP A 120 0.85 16.58 -13.10
CA ASP A 120 1.72 16.60 -14.29
C ASP A 120 3.21 16.50 -13.91
N GLY A 121 3.49 15.75 -12.83
CA GLY A 121 4.81 15.67 -12.19
C GLY A 121 5.14 16.85 -11.28
N ARG A 122 4.15 17.70 -10.93
CA ARG A 122 4.33 18.83 -10.00
C ARG A 122 3.26 18.83 -8.93
N PHE A 123 3.65 19.09 -7.69
CA PHE A 123 2.72 19.17 -6.56
C PHE A 123 1.62 20.21 -6.79
N ASN A 124 0.36 19.76 -6.79
CA ASN A 124 -0.84 20.59 -6.85
C ASN A 124 -0.86 21.61 -8.00
N ARG A 125 -0.32 21.25 -9.17
CA ARG A 125 -0.40 22.05 -10.40
C ARG A 125 -1.04 21.22 -11.51
N ASN A 126 -1.82 21.88 -12.36
CA ASN A 126 -2.46 21.30 -13.54
C ASN A 126 -3.22 19.99 -13.26
N ILE A 127 -3.87 19.91 -12.10
CA ILE A 127 -4.57 18.71 -11.65
C ILE A 127 -5.73 18.37 -12.59
N THR A 128 -5.72 17.14 -13.12
CA THR A 128 -6.81 16.58 -13.90
C THR A 128 -7.65 15.64 -13.03
N ILE A 129 -8.94 15.93 -12.88
CA ILE A 129 -9.86 15.08 -12.13
C ILE A 129 -10.51 14.04 -13.05
N LYS A 130 -10.42 12.76 -12.68
CA LYS A 130 -11.19 11.67 -13.31
C LYS A 130 -12.13 11.03 -12.30
N ALA A 131 -13.33 10.69 -12.74
CA ALA A 131 -14.29 9.90 -11.98
C ALA A 131 -14.58 8.62 -12.76
N ILE A 132 -14.31 7.46 -12.16
CA ILE A 132 -14.42 6.15 -12.81
C ILE A 132 -15.39 5.29 -11.99
N PRO A 133 -16.61 5.01 -12.49
CA PRO A 133 -17.56 4.13 -11.83
C PRO A 133 -17.07 2.69 -11.94
N PHE A 134 -16.39 2.21 -10.91
CA PHE A 134 -15.75 0.89 -10.88
C PHE A 134 -15.76 0.32 -9.47
N GLY A 135 -16.73 -0.56 -9.20
CA GLY A 135 -16.90 -1.23 -7.92
C GLY A 135 -18.36 -1.32 -7.50
N ALA A 136 -18.61 -2.06 -6.43
CA ALA A 136 -19.91 -2.28 -5.83
C ALA A 136 -19.84 -2.09 -4.31
N ALA A 137 -21.00 -2.02 -3.66
CA ALA A 137 -21.06 -1.93 -2.20
C ALA A 137 -20.36 -3.13 -1.54
N GLY A 138 -19.45 -2.84 -0.60
CA GLY A 138 -18.66 -3.86 0.11
C GLY A 138 -17.38 -4.30 -0.62
N ASP A 139 -17.13 -3.79 -1.83
CA ASP A 139 -15.86 -3.99 -2.50
C ASP A 139 -14.73 -3.27 -1.76
N ILE A 140 -13.58 -3.93 -1.71
CA ILE A 140 -12.36 -3.44 -1.12
C ILE A 140 -11.47 -2.90 -2.25
N PRO A 141 -11.10 -1.60 -2.26
CA PRO A 141 -10.27 -1.04 -3.32
C PRO A 141 -8.82 -1.52 -3.19
N THR A 142 -8.21 -1.79 -4.34
CA THR A 142 -6.81 -2.24 -4.47
C THR A 142 -6.17 -1.58 -5.69
N VAL A 143 -4.85 -1.44 -5.69
CA VAL A 143 -4.12 -0.73 -6.75
C VAL A 143 -2.77 -1.40 -7.02
N GLY A 144 -2.26 -1.26 -8.24
CA GLY A 144 -0.94 -1.74 -8.66
C GLY A 144 -0.82 -1.72 -10.18
N ASP A 145 0.39 -1.80 -10.71
CA ASP A 145 0.62 -1.97 -12.16
C ASP A 145 0.50 -3.47 -12.50
N PHE A 146 -0.71 -3.96 -12.71
CA PHE A 146 -0.95 -5.38 -12.98
C PHE A 146 -0.78 -5.73 -14.47
N ASP A 147 -0.79 -4.75 -15.38
CA ASP A 147 -0.63 -4.98 -16.81
C ASP A 147 0.76 -4.65 -17.38
N GLY A 148 1.60 -4.00 -16.57
CA GLY A 148 3.01 -3.73 -16.83
C GLY A 148 3.24 -2.52 -17.72
N ASP A 149 2.33 -1.53 -17.70
CA ASP A 149 2.44 -0.31 -18.50
C ASP A 149 3.10 0.87 -17.75
N GLY A 150 3.50 0.64 -16.50
CA GLY A 150 4.11 1.61 -15.61
C GLY A 150 3.11 2.53 -14.91
N ARG A 151 1.80 2.34 -15.11
CA ARG A 151 0.75 3.05 -14.37
C ARG A 151 0.03 2.10 -13.43
N ALA A 152 -0.41 2.65 -12.32
CA ALA A 152 -1.36 1.97 -11.46
C ALA A 152 -2.69 1.71 -12.18
N ASP A 153 -3.11 0.45 -12.20
CA ASP A 153 -4.46 0.03 -12.53
C ASP A 153 -5.36 0.15 -11.31
N ILE A 154 -6.64 0.44 -11.55
CA ILE A 154 -7.65 0.34 -10.50
C ILE A 154 -8.18 -1.10 -10.42
N ALA A 155 -8.31 -1.61 -9.20
CA ALA A 155 -8.87 -2.93 -8.95
C ALA A 155 -9.73 -2.92 -7.69
N VAL A 156 -10.63 -3.88 -7.58
CA VAL A 156 -11.40 -4.14 -6.36
C VAL A 156 -11.38 -5.63 -6.06
N TRP A 157 -11.25 -5.99 -4.79
CA TRP A 157 -11.54 -7.33 -4.30
C TRP A 157 -12.91 -7.36 -3.66
N ARG A 158 -13.75 -8.33 -4.04
CA ARG A 158 -15.11 -8.46 -3.53
C ARG A 158 -15.17 -9.59 -2.48
N PRO A 159 -15.29 -9.26 -1.18
CA PRO A 159 -15.28 -10.28 -0.13
C PRO A 159 -16.42 -11.29 -0.23
N SER A 160 -17.58 -10.85 -0.73
CA SER A 160 -18.79 -11.69 -0.81
C SER A 160 -18.67 -12.86 -1.79
N ASN A 161 -17.67 -12.86 -2.68
CA ASN A 161 -17.42 -13.95 -3.62
C ASN A 161 -15.94 -14.28 -3.83
N GLY A 162 -15.01 -13.53 -3.23
CA GLY A 162 -13.56 -13.74 -3.39
C GLY A 162 -13.02 -13.43 -4.79
N ILE A 163 -13.73 -12.61 -5.57
CA ILE A 163 -13.32 -12.23 -6.93
C ILE A 163 -12.62 -10.88 -6.92
N TRP A 164 -11.47 -10.82 -7.59
CA TRP A 164 -10.80 -9.60 -8.00
C TRP A 164 -11.37 -9.12 -9.31
N TYR A 165 -11.71 -7.83 -9.39
CA TYR A 165 -12.03 -7.15 -10.63
C TYR A 165 -10.98 -6.08 -10.88
N ARG A 166 -10.34 -6.11 -12.05
CA ARG A 166 -9.31 -5.15 -12.45
C ARG A 166 -9.73 -4.42 -13.71
N LEU A 167 -9.48 -3.13 -13.78
CA LEU A 167 -9.58 -2.34 -15.01
C LEU A 167 -8.18 -1.87 -15.42
N ASN A 168 -7.67 -2.44 -16.50
CA ASN A 168 -6.35 -2.09 -17.03
C ASN A 168 -6.28 -0.61 -17.46
N SER A 169 -5.22 0.08 -17.05
CA SER A 169 -4.97 1.49 -17.32
C SER A 169 -4.57 1.72 -18.79
N SER A 170 -3.94 0.73 -19.44
CA SER A 170 -3.50 0.77 -20.84
C SER A 170 -4.66 0.66 -21.85
N THR A 171 -5.65 -0.17 -21.54
CA THR A 171 -6.68 -0.59 -22.50
C THR A 171 -8.12 -0.37 -22.03
N ASN A 172 -8.33 -0.04 -20.75
CA ASN A 172 -9.64 -0.07 -20.09
C ASN A 172 -10.34 -1.43 -20.19
N GLN A 173 -9.59 -2.52 -20.32
CA GLN A 173 -10.14 -3.87 -20.31
C GLN A 173 -10.42 -4.33 -18.88
N LEU A 174 -11.62 -4.88 -18.68
CA LEU A 174 -12.04 -5.50 -17.42
C LEU A 174 -11.56 -6.95 -17.37
N PHE A 175 -10.89 -7.31 -16.28
CA PHE A 175 -10.56 -8.69 -15.94
C PHE A 175 -11.18 -9.09 -14.61
N ALA A 176 -11.47 -10.38 -14.47
CA ALA A 176 -11.98 -10.95 -13.23
C ALA A 176 -11.21 -12.23 -12.89
N TYR A 177 -10.69 -12.32 -11.67
CA TYR A 177 -9.92 -13.46 -11.18
C TYR A 177 -10.49 -13.95 -9.86
N GLN A 178 -10.77 -15.25 -9.77
CA GLN A 178 -11.18 -15.87 -8.52
C GLN A 178 -9.93 -16.16 -7.68
N LEU A 179 -9.71 -15.37 -6.62
CA LEU A 179 -8.65 -15.65 -5.65
C LEU A 179 -9.05 -15.13 -4.27
N GLY A 180 -9.35 -16.08 -3.39
CA GLY A 180 -9.69 -15.83 -1.99
C GLY A 180 -11.10 -16.27 -1.62
N VAL A 181 -11.42 -16.08 -0.36
CA VAL A 181 -12.73 -16.32 0.28
C VAL A 181 -13.02 -15.21 1.28
N GLU A 182 -14.23 -15.18 1.82
CA GLU A 182 -14.59 -14.24 2.89
C GLU A 182 -13.61 -14.33 4.08
N GLY A 183 -13.12 -13.18 4.55
CA GLY A 183 -12.13 -13.07 5.62
C GLY A 183 -10.67 -13.03 5.16
N ASP A 184 -10.39 -13.31 3.89
CA ASP A 184 -9.07 -13.05 3.31
C ASP A 184 -8.81 -11.53 3.20
N LYS A 185 -7.53 -11.14 3.25
CA LYS A 185 -7.07 -9.76 3.09
C LYS A 185 -6.32 -9.61 1.77
N PRO A 186 -6.69 -8.68 0.87
CA PRO A 186 -5.97 -8.49 -0.39
C PRO A 186 -4.57 -7.90 -0.17
N THR A 187 -3.55 -8.52 -0.76
CA THR A 187 -2.12 -8.19 -0.59
C THR A 187 -1.39 -8.10 -1.93
N PRO A 188 -1.85 -7.27 -2.88
CA PRO A 188 -1.25 -7.21 -4.22
C PRO A 188 0.16 -6.61 -4.15
N ALA A 189 1.13 -7.24 -4.83
CA ALA A 189 2.50 -6.77 -4.99
C ALA A 189 3.22 -7.60 -6.07
N ASP A 190 4.38 -7.17 -6.58
CA ASP A 190 5.21 -7.98 -7.51
C ASP A 190 6.08 -8.96 -6.73
N TYR A 191 5.63 -10.19 -6.51
CA TYR A 191 6.41 -11.17 -5.75
C TYR A 191 7.19 -12.16 -6.63
N ASP A 192 6.93 -12.20 -7.95
CA ASP A 192 7.65 -13.07 -8.87
C ASP A 192 8.78 -12.36 -9.63
N GLY A 193 8.80 -11.02 -9.58
CA GLY A 193 9.85 -10.14 -10.09
C GLY A 193 9.73 -9.84 -11.58
N ASP A 194 8.52 -9.89 -12.14
CA ASP A 194 8.26 -9.55 -13.54
C ASP A 194 7.89 -8.08 -13.77
N SER A 195 7.99 -7.26 -12.71
CA SER A 195 7.61 -5.85 -12.67
C SER A 195 6.12 -5.60 -12.86
N LYS A 196 5.28 -6.63 -12.68
CA LYS A 196 3.82 -6.49 -12.58
C LYS A 196 3.35 -6.89 -11.21
N THR A 197 2.27 -6.24 -10.79
CA THR A 197 1.59 -6.57 -9.54
C THR A 197 0.90 -7.93 -9.67
N ASP A 198 1.23 -8.85 -8.79
CA ASP A 198 0.53 -10.12 -8.63
C ASP A 198 -0.79 -9.93 -7.88
N ILE A 199 -1.77 -10.78 -8.21
CA ILE A 199 -2.99 -10.90 -7.41
C ILE A 199 -2.70 -11.83 -6.25
N SER A 200 -2.88 -11.35 -5.01
CA SER A 200 -2.52 -12.10 -3.81
C SER A 200 -3.47 -11.79 -2.65
N VAL A 201 -3.70 -12.78 -1.80
CA VAL A 201 -4.46 -12.64 -0.55
C VAL A 201 -3.75 -13.33 0.61
N TYR A 202 -3.84 -12.73 1.80
CA TYR A 202 -3.50 -13.37 3.07
C TYR A 202 -4.75 -13.88 3.77
N ARG A 203 -4.76 -15.15 4.19
CA ARG A 203 -5.83 -15.76 4.98
C ARG A 203 -5.44 -15.82 6.46
N PRO A 204 -5.97 -14.94 7.32
CA PRO A 204 -5.60 -14.92 8.74
C PRO A 204 -5.94 -16.24 9.45
N SER A 205 -7.10 -16.83 9.16
CA SER A 205 -7.60 -18.03 9.86
C SER A 205 -6.67 -19.25 9.81
N ASN A 206 -5.71 -19.28 8.88
CA ASN A 206 -4.70 -20.33 8.83
C ASN A 206 -3.28 -19.82 8.53
N GLY A 207 -3.07 -18.50 8.46
CA GLY A 207 -1.78 -17.87 8.16
C GLY A 207 -1.23 -18.21 6.77
N THR A 208 -2.09 -18.38 5.76
CA THR A 208 -1.65 -18.77 4.41
C THR A 208 -1.81 -17.62 3.43
N TRP A 209 -0.76 -17.35 2.66
CA TRP A 209 -0.73 -16.46 1.52
C TRP A 209 -1.06 -17.26 0.26
N TYR A 210 -2.00 -16.79 -0.54
CA TYR A 210 -2.33 -17.34 -1.85
C TYR A 210 -2.02 -16.29 -2.90
N ARG A 211 -1.23 -16.63 -3.91
CA ARG A 211 -0.80 -15.68 -4.93
C ARG A 211 -0.92 -16.29 -6.31
N LEU A 212 -1.47 -15.53 -7.24
CA LEU A 212 -1.51 -15.80 -8.66
C LEU A 212 -0.45 -14.94 -9.34
N ASN A 213 0.63 -15.57 -9.78
CA ASN A 213 1.76 -14.91 -10.44
C ASN A 213 1.31 -14.26 -11.77
N SER A 214 1.69 -13.01 -12.00
CA SER A 214 1.44 -12.24 -13.22
C SER A 214 2.15 -12.84 -14.44
N SER A 215 3.36 -13.36 -14.26
CA SER A 215 4.22 -13.82 -15.36
C SER A 215 3.71 -15.08 -16.06
N ASP A 216 3.09 -16.00 -15.32
CA ASP A 216 2.70 -17.32 -15.83
C ASP A 216 1.32 -17.81 -15.37
N ASN A 217 0.60 -17.03 -14.55
CA ASN A 217 -0.69 -17.39 -13.92
C ASN A 217 -0.61 -18.65 -13.04
N SER A 218 0.56 -19.01 -12.52
CA SER A 218 0.67 -20.10 -11.55
C SER A 218 0.15 -19.66 -10.18
N LEU A 219 -0.60 -20.56 -9.54
CA LEU A 219 -1.08 -20.37 -8.17
C LEU A 219 -0.06 -20.92 -7.18
N THR A 220 0.40 -20.07 -6.27
CA THR A 220 1.27 -20.43 -5.16
C THR A 220 0.54 -20.28 -3.83
N ALA A 221 0.91 -21.12 -2.85
CA ALA A 221 0.38 -21.05 -1.50
C ALA A 221 1.51 -21.22 -0.49
N VAL A 222 1.71 -20.23 0.37
CA VAL A 222 2.79 -20.21 1.36
C VAL A 222 2.20 -19.97 2.73
N ARG A 223 2.47 -20.86 3.69
CA ARG A 223 2.05 -20.66 5.08
C ARG A 223 3.09 -19.84 5.81
N PHE A 224 2.72 -18.61 6.17
CA PHE A 224 3.57 -17.69 6.91
C PHE A 224 2.73 -16.69 7.72
N GLY A 225 2.84 -16.78 9.05
CA GLY A 225 2.08 -15.96 10.01
C GLY A 225 0.98 -16.74 10.75
N ILE A 226 0.24 -16.02 11.59
CA ILE A 226 -0.87 -16.50 12.43
C ILE A 226 -2.05 -15.52 12.40
N GLU A 227 -3.21 -15.89 12.97
CA GLU A 227 -4.47 -15.14 12.85
C GLU A 227 -4.41 -13.64 13.20
N GLU A 228 -3.63 -13.26 14.21
CA GLU A 228 -3.52 -11.86 14.64
C GLU A 228 -2.56 -11.01 13.79
N ASP A 229 -1.78 -11.67 12.93
CA ASP A 229 -0.74 -11.00 12.17
C ASP A 229 -1.36 -10.06 11.11
N LYS A 230 -0.73 -8.89 10.93
CA LYS A 230 -1.05 -7.94 9.86
C LYS A 230 -0.11 -8.18 8.67
N PRO A 231 -0.62 -8.47 7.47
CA PRO A 231 0.21 -8.63 6.29
C PRO A 231 0.88 -7.30 5.89
N VAL A 232 2.17 -7.38 5.57
CA VAL A 232 3.05 -6.25 5.24
C VAL A 232 4.01 -6.64 4.11
N PRO A 233 3.51 -6.92 2.89
CA PRO A 233 4.40 -7.23 1.77
C PRO A 233 5.18 -5.99 1.34
N ALA A 234 6.50 -6.15 1.15
CA ALA A 234 7.41 -5.10 0.71
C ALA A 234 8.76 -5.71 0.27
N ASP A 235 9.61 -4.97 -0.42
CA ASP A 235 10.96 -5.45 -0.83
C ASP A 235 11.96 -5.19 0.30
N TYR A 236 12.10 -6.15 1.23
CA TYR A 236 12.95 -5.97 2.42
C TYR A 236 14.41 -6.36 2.18
N ASP A 237 14.71 -7.05 1.08
CA ASP A 237 16.06 -7.51 0.77
C ASP A 237 16.71 -6.84 -0.45
N GLY A 238 15.95 -6.04 -1.19
CA GLY A 238 16.40 -5.16 -2.27
C GLY A 238 16.60 -5.89 -3.60
N ASP A 239 15.92 -7.03 -3.80
CA ASP A 239 16.02 -7.82 -5.03
C ASP A 239 15.02 -7.39 -6.11
N GLY A 240 14.17 -6.39 -5.83
CA GLY A 240 13.13 -5.90 -6.71
C GLY A 240 11.84 -6.70 -6.65
N LYS A 241 11.71 -7.65 -5.71
CA LYS A 241 10.48 -8.39 -5.44
C LYS A 241 9.90 -8.00 -4.10
N ALA A 242 8.58 -8.04 -4.01
CA ALA A 242 7.91 -8.03 -2.73
C ALA A 242 8.15 -9.36 -2.00
N ASP A 243 8.60 -9.24 -0.76
CA ASP A 243 8.71 -10.32 0.19
C ASP A 243 7.40 -10.55 0.93
N ILE A 244 7.22 -11.76 1.46
CA ILE A 244 6.10 -12.05 2.38
C ILE A 244 6.48 -11.54 3.77
N GLY A 245 5.77 -10.53 4.27
CA GLY A 245 5.97 -9.96 5.60
C GLY A 245 4.71 -10.01 6.46
N VAL A 246 4.87 -10.20 7.77
CA VAL A 246 3.82 -10.01 8.78
C VAL A 246 4.30 -9.21 9.99
N PHE A 247 3.46 -8.30 10.49
CA PHE A 247 3.64 -7.65 11.78
C PHE A 247 2.70 -8.27 12.82
N ARG A 248 3.25 -8.71 13.95
CA ARG A 248 2.49 -9.30 15.06
C ARG A 248 2.18 -8.25 16.13
N PRO A 249 0.92 -7.78 16.27
CA PRO A 249 0.61 -6.68 17.18
C PRO A 249 0.75 -7.02 18.66
N SER A 250 0.59 -8.29 19.04
CA SER A 250 0.70 -8.73 20.44
C SER A 250 2.13 -8.62 20.98
N SER A 251 3.13 -8.79 20.11
CA SER A 251 4.55 -8.79 20.48
C SER A 251 5.34 -7.62 19.90
N GLY A 252 4.79 -6.86 18.95
CA GLY A 252 5.53 -5.79 18.25
C GLY A 252 6.69 -6.32 17.40
N VAL A 253 6.52 -7.50 16.80
CA VAL A 253 7.59 -8.17 16.04
C VAL A 253 7.20 -8.27 14.58
N TRP A 254 8.12 -7.91 13.70
CA TRP A 254 8.06 -8.16 12.27
C TRP A 254 8.66 -9.52 11.97
N TYR A 255 8.01 -10.27 11.09
CA TYR A 255 8.54 -11.50 10.52
C TYR A 255 8.52 -11.34 9.01
N GLU A 256 9.68 -11.53 8.37
CA GLU A 256 9.80 -11.49 6.91
C GLU A 256 10.25 -12.84 6.38
N LEU A 257 9.73 -13.26 5.24
CA LEU A 257 10.25 -14.34 4.43
C LEU A 257 10.81 -13.73 3.14
N ARG A 258 12.10 -13.39 3.18
CA ARG A 258 12.78 -12.65 2.12
C ARG A 258 13.17 -13.56 0.97
N SER A 259 12.91 -13.10 -0.25
CA SER A 259 13.04 -13.83 -1.51
C SER A 259 14.44 -14.40 -1.74
N THR A 260 15.49 -13.66 -1.36
CA THR A 260 16.90 -14.04 -1.54
C THR A 260 17.67 -14.20 -0.22
N GLN A 261 17.17 -13.64 0.88
CA GLN A 261 17.86 -13.64 2.18
C GLN A 261 17.18 -14.48 3.27
N GLY A 262 16.13 -15.23 2.94
CA GLY A 262 15.44 -16.13 3.85
C GLY A 262 14.70 -15.41 4.98
N SER A 263 14.34 -16.14 6.04
CA SER A 263 13.49 -15.61 7.10
C SER A 263 14.21 -14.65 8.05
N SER A 264 13.54 -13.60 8.45
CA SER A 264 13.98 -12.61 9.44
C SER A 264 12.89 -12.38 10.49
N ALA A 265 13.29 -11.96 11.69
CA ALA A 265 12.39 -11.59 12.76
C ALA A 265 12.97 -10.40 13.54
N GLN A 266 12.30 -9.26 13.49
CA GLN A 266 12.81 -8.00 14.05
C GLN A 266 11.81 -7.43 15.07
N PRO A 267 12.18 -7.33 16.36
CA PRO A 267 11.34 -6.69 17.37
C PRO A 267 11.36 -5.18 17.15
N PHE A 268 10.34 -4.66 16.47
CA PHE A 268 10.22 -3.24 16.16
C PHE A 268 8.76 -2.79 16.17
N GLY A 269 8.36 -2.12 17.24
CA GLY A 269 6.99 -1.65 17.45
C GLY A 269 6.43 -2.09 18.79
N LEU A 270 5.24 -1.62 19.10
CA LEU A 270 4.52 -1.87 20.34
C LEU A 270 3.09 -2.35 20.04
N SER A 271 2.41 -2.84 21.09
CA SER A 271 0.98 -3.11 21.00
C SER A 271 0.21 -1.82 20.71
N GLY A 272 -0.67 -1.87 19.71
CA GLY A 272 -1.43 -0.71 19.23
C GLY A 272 -0.79 0.02 18.04
N ASP A 273 0.49 -0.28 17.72
CA ASP A 273 1.13 0.28 16.54
C ASP A 273 0.50 -0.28 15.24
N VAL A 274 0.49 0.57 14.21
CA VAL A 274 0.00 0.25 12.87
C VAL A 274 1.20 0.20 11.93
N PRO A 275 1.54 -0.96 11.34
CA PRO A 275 2.65 -1.05 10.40
C PRO A 275 2.34 -0.24 9.13
N ILE A 276 3.32 0.54 8.67
CA ILE A 276 3.13 1.46 7.53
C ILE A 276 2.90 0.70 6.22
N GLN A 277 3.58 -0.44 6.02
CA GLN A 277 3.40 -1.33 4.87
C GLN A 277 1.97 -1.86 4.72
N ASN A 278 1.22 -1.93 5.83
CA ASN A 278 -0.16 -2.36 5.82
C ASN A 278 -1.12 -1.24 5.39
N ALA A 279 -0.65 0.00 5.16
CA ALA A 279 -1.49 1.12 4.73
C ALA A 279 -2.28 0.86 3.45
N PHE A 280 -1.74 0.00 2.57
CA PHE A 280 -2.37 -0.40 1.30
C PHE A 280 -2.91 -1.84 1.31
N VAL A 281 -2.99 -2.45 2.50
CA VAL A 281 -3.61 -3.76 2.73
C VAL A 281 -4.84 -3.59 3.63
N PRO A 282 -6.05 -3.64 3.02
CA PRO A 282 -7.35 -3.44 3.69
C PRO A 282 -7.71 -4.45 4.78
#